data_AF-A0A955J4V7-F1
#
_entry.id   AF-A0A955J4V7-F1
#
_cell.length_a   1.000
_cell.length_b   1.000
_cell.length_c   1.000
_cell.angle_alpha   90.00
_cell.angle_beta   90.00
_cell.angle_gamma   90.00
#
_symmetry.space_group_name_H-M   'P 1'
#
loop_
_entity.id
_entity.type
_entity.pdbx_description
1 polymer ?
#
loop_
_entity_poly.entity_id
_entity_poly.type
_entity_poly.pdbx_seq_one_letter_code
_entity_poly.pdbx_strand_id
1 'polypeptide(L)'
;GILAAIVVPQFTNASNEAVKGAIQSQLQTISSQMELYRVRNQGAYPTLGDGEENNGWGELVGESYLKEEPFNGYTGTSAIVVGGEAAALAGTRDSASGWNYDATTYEVFATGYDATNNALAHEDTFEGAEEEE
;
A
#
# COMPACT_ATOMS: atom_id res chain seq x y z
N GLY A 1 -12.17 45.65 15.35
CA GLY A 1 -11.90 44.75 14.22
C GLY A 1 -12.33 43.37 14.64
N ILE A 2 -13.25 42.77 13.89
CA ILE A 2 -13.71 41.40 14.17
C ILE A 2 -12.59 40.43 13.83
N LEU A 3 -12.08 39.70 14.83
CA LEU A 3 -11.18 38.58 14.60
C LEU A 3 -12.01 37.45 13.97
N ALA A 4 -11.91 37.27 12.66
CA ALA A 4 -12.45 36.10 11.99
C ALA A 4 -11.54 34.91 12.31
N ALA A 5 -11.96 34.06 13.24
CA ALA A 5 -11.39 32.73 13.38
C ALA A 5 -11.83 31.91 12.16
N ILE A 6 -10.91 31.70 11.21
CA ILE A 6 -11.11 30.72 10.15
C ILE A 6 -10.97 29.35 10.81
N VAL A 7 -12.10 28.68 11.00
CA VAL A 7 -12.11 27.26 11.36
C VAL A 7 -11.63 26.50 10.13
N VAL A 8 -10.49 25.81 10.24
CA VAL A 8 -10.08 24.81 9.25
C VAL A 8 -11.05 23.64 9.38
N PRO A 9 -11.81 23.28 8.33
CA PRO A 9 -12.78 22.20 8.43
C PRO A 9 -12.08 20.86 8.72
N GLN A 10 -12.63 20.08 9.66
CA GLN A 10 -12.10 18.77 10.08
C GLN A 10 -12.27 17.65 9.02
N PHE A 11 -12.69 17.99 7.79
CA PHE A 11 -12.96 17.02 6.73
C PHE A 11 -11.70 16.30 6.23
N THR A 12 -10.52 16.92 6.31
CA THR A 12 -9.25 16.30 5.91
C THR A 12 -8.93 15.05 6.73
N ASN A 13 -9.24 15.04 8.03
CA ASN A 13 -8.96 13.88 8.87
C ASN A 13 -9.87 12.69 8.52
N ALA A 14 -11.17 12.93 8.30
CA ALA A 14 -12.11 11.85 7.98
C ALA A 14 -11.78 11.17 6.63
N SER A 15 -11.35 11.95 5.64
CA SER A 15 -10.91 11.40 4.35
C SER A 15 -9.63 10.57 4.48
N ASN A 16 -8.66 11.02 5.27
CA ASN A 16 -7.43 10.26 5.50
C ASN A 16 -7.70 8.95 6.24
N GLU A 17 -8.54 8.96 7.28
CA GLU A 17 -8.93 7.73 8.00
C GLU A 17 -9.64 6.73 7.08
N ALA A 18 -10.48 7.21 6.16
CA ALA A 18 -11.12 6.34 5.17
C ALA A 18 -10.10 5.71 4.20
N VAL A 19 -9.09 6.47 3.76
CA VAL A 19 -8.00 5.94 2.92
C VAL A 19 -7.18 4.90 3.67
N LYS A 20 -6.77 5.18 4.92
CA LYS A 20 -6.02 4.23 5.76
C LYS A 20 -6.80 2.94 5.98
N GLY A 21 -8.07 3.04 6.35
CA GLY A 21 -8.94 1.86 6.53
C GLY A 21 -9.10 1.03 5.25
N ALA A 22 -9.20 1.69 4.08
CA ALA A 22 -9.25 1.01 2.80
C ALA A 22 -7.93 0.28 2.47
N ILE A 23 -6.78 0.94 2.71
CA ILE A 23 -5.45 0.33 2.50
C ILE A 23 -5.28 -0.89 3.41
N GLN A 24 -5.58 -0.78 4.70
CA GLN A 24 -5.50 -1.90 5.64
C GLN A 24 -6.37 -3.09 5.22
N SER A 25 -7.61 -2.84 4.81
CA SER A 25 -8.51 -3.91 4.34
C SER A 25 -8.00 -4.58 3.07
N GLN A 26 -7.36 -3.81 2.17
CA GLN A 26 -6.75 -4.35 0.97
C GLN A 26 -5.51 -5.19 1.30
N LEU A 27 -4.62 -4.71 2.18
CA LEU A 27 -3.45 -5.46 2.65
C LEU A 27 -3.84 -6.81 3.26
N GLN A 28 -4.88 -6.84 4.10
CA GLN A 28 -5.39 -8.10 4.67
C GLN A 28 -5.91 -9.05 3.58
N THR A 29 -6.59 -8.51 2.56
CA THR A 29 -7.09 -9.30 1.44
C THR A 29 -5.94 -9.87 0.61
N ILE A 30 -4.96 -9.05 0.26
CA ILE A 30 -3.76 -9.44 -0.50
C ILE A 30 -3.00 -10.54 0.25
N SER A 31 -2.70 -10.32 1.54
CA SER A 31 -2.02 -11.31 2.38
C SER A 31 -2.77 -12.65 2.42
N SER A 32 -4.10 -12.62 2.56
CA SER A 32 -4.92 -13.84 2.54
C SER A 32 -4.86 -14.56 1.18
N GLN A 33 -4.82 -13.82 0.07
CA GLN A 33 -4.69 -14.41 -1.26
C GLN A 33 -3.30 -14.98 -1.52
N MET A 34 -2.25 -14.34 -1.01
CA MET A 34 -0.88 -14.84 -1.11
C MET A 34 -0.69 -16.15 -0.34
N GLU A 35 -1.27 -16.26 0.86
CA GLU A 35 -1.25 -17.53 1.61
C GLU A 35 -2.06 -18.62 0.91
N LEU A 36 -3.20 -18.27 0.29
CA LEU A 36 -3.96 -19.22 -0.53
C LEU A 36 -3.16 -19.69 -1.75
N TYR A 37 -2.49 -18.77 -2.46
CA TYR A 37 -1.59 -19.09 -3.57
C TYR A 37 -0.51 -20.05 -3.10
N ARG A 38 0.17 -19.75 -1.99
CA ARG A 38 1.23 -20.60 -1.41
C ARG A 38 0.75 -22.03 -1.16
N VAL A 39 -0.43 -22.18 -0.56
CA VAL A 39 -1.00 -23.51 -0.27
C VAL A 39 -1.31 -24.28 -1.56
N ARG A 40 -1.77 -23.61 -2.61
CA ARG A 40 -2.10 -24.24 -3.90
C ARG A 40 -0.87 -24.55 -4.75
N ASN A 41 0.19 -23.75 -4.60
CA ASN A 41 1.40 -23.83 -5.42
C ASN A 41 2.56 -24.50 -4.67
N GLN A 42 2.24 -25.48 -3.80
CA GLN A 42 3.22 -26.34 -3.12
C GLN A 42 4.26 -25.57 -2.29
N GLY A 43 3.89 -24.42 -1.73
CA GLY A 43 4.76 -23.58 -0.92
C GLY A 43 5.48 -22.47 -1.68
N ALA A 44 5.29 -22.35 -3.00
CA ALA A 44 5.80 -21.23 -3.78
C ALA A 44 4.94 -19.98 -3.59
N TYR A 45 5.56 -18.82 -3.40
CA TYR A 45 4.90 -17.52 -3.40
C TYR A 45 4.85 -16.94 -4.82
N PRO A 46 3.88 -16.05 -5.11
CA PRO A 46 3.79 -15.44 -6.43
C PRO A 46 4.93 -14.44 -6.66
N THR A 47 5.33 -14.24 -7.91
CA THR A 47 6.24 -13.14 -8.28
C THR A 47 5.40 -11.92 -8.66
N LEU A 48 5.45 -10.87 -7.82
CA LEU A 48 4.72 -9.62 -8.05
C LEU A 48 5.68 -8.48 -8.39
N GLY A 49 5.21 -7.53 -9.21
CA GLY A 49 5.93 -6.28 -9.48
C GLY A 49 7.11 -6.34 -10.46
N ASP A 50 7.40 -7.50 -11.05
CA ASP A 50 8.45 -7.67 -12.08
C ASP A 50 7.88 -7.69 -13.53
N GLY A 51 6.57 -7.45 -13.69
CA GLY A 51 5.89 -7.51 -14.99
C GLY A 51 4.85 -6.41 -15.19
N GLU A 52 4.54 -6.12 -16.46
CA GLU A 52 3.57 -5.09 -16.86
C GLU A 52 2.11 -5.60 -16.85
N GLU A 53 1.91 -6.92 -16.76
CA GLU A 53 0.57 -7.51 -16.78
C GLU A 53 -0.17 -7.22 -15.47
N ASN A 54 -1.41 -6.71 -15.61
CA ASN A 54 -2.24 -6.25 -14.50
C ASN A 54 -1.47 -5.35 -13.52
N ASN A 55 -0.67 -4.40 -14.04
CA ASN A 55 0.15 -3.47 -13.25
C ASN A 55 1.07 -4.16 -12.22
N GLY A 56 1.58 -5.35 -12.56
CA GLY A 56 2.46 -6.15 -11.70
C GLY A 56 1.74 -7.22 -10.86
N TRP A 57 0.41 -7.31 -10.95
CA TRP A 57 -0.43 -8.30 -10.24
C TRP A 57 -0.74 -9.57 -11.04
N GLY A 58 -0.08 -9.76 -12.19
CA GLY A 58 -0.38 -10.81 -13.15
C GLY A 58 -0.64 -12.21 -12.56
N GLU A 59 0.18 -12.66 -11.61
CA GLU A 59 0.02 -13.99 -11.02
C GLU A 59 -1.23 -14.12 -10.13
N LEU A 60 -1.59 -13.09 -9.37
CA LEU A 60 -2.76 -13.15 -8.48
C LEU A 60 -4.07 -12.85 -9.22
N VAL A 61 -4.06 -11.92 -10.17
CA VAL A 61 -5.25 -11.57 -10.97
C VAL A 61 -5.49 -12.63 -12.05
N GLY A 62 -4.43 -13.05 -12.75
CA GLY A 62 -4.50 -14.04 -13.83
C GLY A 62 -4.99 -15.40 -13.35
N GLU A 63 -4.56 -15.86 -12.17
CA GLU A 63 -5.03 -17.12 -11.58
C GLU A 63 -6.34 -16.98 -10.76
N SER A 64 -7.01 -15.83 -10.86
CA SER A 64 -8.30 -15.54 -10.20
C SER A 64 -8.29 -15.60 -8.66
N TYR A 65 -7.14 -15.34 -8.04
CA TYR A 65 -7.07 -15.11 -6.59
C TYR A 65 -7.59 -13.71 -6.23
N LEU A 66 -7.29 -12.73 -7.08
CA LEU A 66 -7.84 -11.39 -7.02
C LEU A 66 -8.79 -11.16 -8.19
N LYS A 67 -9.91 -10.48 -7.92
CA LYS A 67 -10.88 -10.12 -8.97
C LYS A 67 -10.39 -8.92 -9.80
N GLU A 68 -9.68 -8.02 -9.15
CA GLU A 68 -9.12 -6.81 -9.73
C GLU A 68 -7.87 -6.40 -8.94
N GLU A 69 -7.09 -5.52 -9.53
CA GLU A 69 -5.89 -4.98 -8.90
C GLU A 69 -6.26 -4.09 -7.70
N PRO A 70 -5.60 -4.27 -6.54
CA PRO A 70 -5.77 -3.39 -5.39
C PRO A 70 -5.41 -1.94 -5.73
N PHE A 71 -6.26 -1.00 -5.33
CA PHE A 71 -6.07 0.43 -5.57
C PHE A 71 -5.62 1.15 -4.31
N ASN A 72 -4.41 1.72 -4.34
CA ASN A 72 -3.94 2.55 -3.24
C ASN A 72 -4.59 3.95 -3.34
N GLY A 73 -5.50 4.24 -2.41
CA GLY A 73 -6.19 5.54 -2.36
C GLY A 73 -5.31 6.74 -1.98
N TYR A 74 -4.09 6.49 -1.47
CA TYR A 74 -3.13 7.54 -1.17
C TYR A 74 -2.41 8.03 -2.43
N THR A 75 -1.75 7.12 -3.15
CA THR A 75 -0.99 7.45 -4.37
C THR A 75 -1.86 7.52 -5.62
N GLY A 76 -3.06 6.93 -5.59
CA GLY A 76 -3.99 6.92 -6.71
C GLY A 76 -3.63 5.94 -7.82
N THR A 77 -2.85 4.90 -7.52
CA THR A 77 -2.37 3.88 -8.48
C THR A 77 -2.56 2.48 -7.92
N SER A 78 -2.72 1.50 -8.82
CA SER A 78 -2.76 0.07 -8.51
C SER A 78 -1.42 -0.63 -8.76
N ALA A 79 -0.43 0.07 -9.31
CA ALA A 79 0.85 -0.52 -9.68
C ALA A 79 1.60 -1.07 -8.47
N ILE A 80 2.09 -2.30 -8.61
CA ILE A 80 2.98 -2.94 -7.65
C ILE A 80 4.38 -3.05 -8.26
N VAL A 81 5.41 -2.78 -7.45
CA VAL A 81 6.82 -2.91 -7.82
C VAL A 81 7.53 -3.79 -6.81
N VAL A 82 8.68 -4.35 -7.19
CA VAL A 82 9.54 -5.07 -6.23
C VAL A 82 10.23 -4.06 -5.31
N GLY A 83 10.00 -4.18 -4.00
CA GLY A 83 10.54 -3.29 -2.98
C GLY A 83 10.09 -3.70 -1.57
N GLY A 84 10.98 -3.58 -0.59
CA GLY A 84 10.66 -3.85 0.81
C GLY A 84 9.93 -2.68 1.49
N GLU A 85 9.72 -2.81 2.80
CA GLU A 85 9.05 -1.80 3.63
C GLU A 85 9.70 -0.41 3.51
N ALA A 86 11.02 -0.33 3.53
CA ALA A 86 11.74 0.94 3.39
C ALA A 86 11.43 1.67 2.06
N ALA A 87 11.27 0.92 0.96
CA ALA A 87 10.89 1.51 -0.33
C ALA A 87 9.45 2.03 -0.31
N ALA A 88 8.55 1.31 0.36
CA ALA A 88 7.17 1.75 0.55
C ALA A 88 7.09 3.02 1.41
N LEU A 89 7.86 3.08 2.51
CA LEU A 89 7.90 4.23 3.41
C LEU A 89 8.61 5.46 2.80
N ALA A 90 9.55 5.26 1.88
CA ALA A 90 10.12 6.36 1.08
C ALA A 90 9.14 6.93 0.04
N GLY A 91 8.02 6.24 -0.19
CA GLY A 91 6.99 6.62 -1.13
C GLY A 91 6.20 7.86 -0.71
N THR A 92 5.92 8.74 -1.67
CA THR A 92 5.05 9.91 -1.49
C THR A 92 3.75 9.77 -2.25
N ARG A 93 2.83 10.73 -2.07
CA ARG A 93 1.55 10.79 -2.80
C ARG A 93 1.70 10.76 -4.33
N ASP A 94 2.80 11.28 -4.88
CA ASP A 94 3.03 11.36 -6.33
C ASP A 94 3.83 10.16 -6.86
N SER A 95 4.02 9.11 -6.05
CA SER A 95 4.72 7.90 -6.46
C SER A 95 4.00 7.19 -7.61
N ALA A 96 4.77 6.70 -8.58
CA ALA A 96 4.23 5.96 -9.71
C ALA A 96 3.67 4.58 -9.30
N SER A 97 4.18 4.01 -8.20
CA SER A 97 3.72 2.76 -7.59
C SER A 97 2.77 3.01 -6.41
N GLY A 98 1.78 2.13 -6.27
CA GLY A 98 0.87 2.09 -5.13
C GLY A 98 1.28 1.06 -4.10
N TRP A 99 1.96 0.01 -4.52
CA TRP A 99 2.32 -1.13 -3.68
C TRP A 99 3.76 -1.53 -3.91
N ASN A 100 4.39 -2.07 -2.87
CA ASN A 100 5.72 -2.65 -2.94
C ASN A 100 5.65 -4.09 -2.44
N TYR A 101 6.26 -4.99 -3.20
CA TYR A 101 6.35 -6.40 -2.85
C TYR A 101 7.78 -6.74 -2.44
N ASP A 102 7.94 -7.23 -1.21
CA ASP A 102 9.22 -7.74 -0.75
C ASP A 102 9.39 -9.19 -1.20
N ALA A 103 10.24 -9.42 -2.19
CA ALA A 103 10.54 -10.76 -2.69
C ALA A 103 11.34 -11.64 -1.69
N THR A 104 11.80 -11.07 -0.58
CA THR A 104 12.54 -11.78 0.49
C THR A 104 11.60 -12.25 1.60
N THR A 105 10.74 -11.36 2.09
CA THR A 105 9.78 -11.68 3.17
C THR A 105 8.45 -12.19 2.62
N TYR A 106 8.19 -11.99 1.32
CA TYR A 106 6.92 -12.27 0.66
C TYR A 106 5.77 -11.50 1.29
N GLU A 107 5.99 -10.21 1.59
CA GLU A 107 4.99 -9.31 2.14
C GLU A 107 4.73 -8.14 1.17
N VAL A 108 3.52 -7.59 1.23
CA VAL A 108 3.14 -6.43 0.43
C VAL A 108 2.95 -5.22 1.34
N PHE A 109 3.56 -4.12 0.95
CA PHE A 109 3.51 -2.84 1.66
C PHE A 109 2.81 -1.79 0.78
N ALA A 110 2.07 -0.89 1.41
CA ALA A 110 1.43 0.22 0.71
C ALA A 110 2.39 1.41 0.63
N THR A 111 2.57 1.94 -0.58
CA THR A 111 3.44 3.11 -0.80
C THR A 111 2.90 4.32 -0.05
N GLY A 112 3.76 4.94 0.76
CA GLY A 112 3.46 6.12 1.57
C GLY A 112 2.49 5.88 2.72
N TYR A 113 2.40 4.63 3.21
CA TYR A 113 1.61 4.27 4.38
C TYR A 113 2.45 3.45 5.35
N ASP A 114 2.54 3.93 6.58
CA ASP A 114 3.16 3.27 7.72
C ASP A 114 2.08 2.49 8.48
N ALA A 115 2.18 1.15 8.43
CA ALA A 115 1.25 0.26 9.10
C ALA A 115 1.44 0.21 10.62
N THR A 116 2.62 0.55 11.13
CA THR A 116 2.98 0.55 12.55
C THR A 116 2.37 1.75 13.25
N ASN A 117 2.60 2.95 12.72
CA ASN A 117 2.03 4.18 13.28
C ASN A 117 0.65 4.52 12.72
N ASN A 118 0.14 3.72 11.76
CA ASN A 118 -1.13 3.96 11.06
C ASN A 118 -1.20 5.39 10.50
N ALA A 119 -0.18 5.76 9.72
CA ALA A 119 0.05 7.10 9.23
C ALA A 119 0.33 7.10 7.73
N LEU A 120 -0.12 8.13 7.03
CA LEU A 120 0.23 8.41 5.64
C LEU A 120 1.43 9.35 5.57
N ALA A 121 2.22 9.31 4.49
CA ALA A 121 3.48 10.05 4.37
C ALA A 121 3.37 11.59 4.47
N HIS A 122 2.16 12.16 4.43
CA HIS A 122 1.93 13.60 4.69
C HIS A 122 1.53 13.91 6.13
N GLU A 123 1.34 12.91 6.98
CA GLU A 123 0.95 13.05 8.38
C GLU A 123 2.19 13.17 9.27
N ASP A 124 2.15 14.03 10.28
CA ASP A 124 3.30 14.29 11.17
C ASP A 124 3.71 13.06 12.00
N THR A 125 2.83 12.06 12.12
CA THR A 125 3.08 10.79 12.82
C THR A 125 3.68 9.71 11.93
N PHE A 126 3.96 10.04 10.67
CA PHE A 126 4.62 9.12 9.75
C PHE A 126 6.10 9.04 10.08
N GLU A 127 6.51 7.89 10.59
CA GLU A 127 7.91 7.53 10.67
C GLU A 127 8.24 6.84 9.35
N GLY A 128 8.95 7.56 8.47
CA GLY A 128 9.35 7.02 7.17
C GLY A 128 10.31 5.84 7.32
N ALA A 129 11.02 5.49 6.25
CA ALA A 129 12.12 4.54 6.39
C ALA A 129 13.14 5.18 7.34
N GLU A 130 13.16 4.76 8.61
CA GLU A 130 14.23 5.15 9.51
C GLU A 130 15.53 4.72 8.83
N GLU A 131 16.39 5.70 8.51
CA GLU A 131 17.75 5.42 8.08
C GLU A 131 18.40 4.71 9.28
N GLU A 132 18.48 3.38 9.25
CA GLU A 132 19.41 2.66 10.11
C GLU A 132 20.82 3.18 9.76
N GLU A 133 21.34 4.07 10.61
CA GLU A 133 22.70 4.62 10.54
C GLU A 133 23.77 3.57 10.84
#